data_AF-A0A3P7PN47-F1
#
_entry.id   AF-A0A3P7PN47-F1
#
_cell.length_a   1.000
_cell.length_b   1.000
_cell.length_c   1.000
_cell.angle_alpha   90.00
_cell.angle_beta   90.00
_cell.angle_gamma   90.00
#
_symmetry.space_group_name_H-M   'P 1'
#
loop_
_entity.id
_entity.type
_entity.pdbx_description
1 polymer ?
#
loop_
_entity_poly.entity_id
_entity_poly.type
_entity_poly.pdbx_seq_one_letter_code
_entity_poly.pdbx_strand_id
1 'polypeptide(L)'
;MLAERSKEENHSAGNQVPHSISSLIHKPNDENVLSTYYLYGEPLVCLNLHGEERLCLAQISGLLLRDFSYNEIHNRRVALGITCVQCTSRQLELLRRVGAMPSSSRRCGTITKREAQRLVESFLQELPPPKLPENFAF
;
A
#
# COMPACT_ATOMS: atom_id res chain seq x y z
N MET A 1 -45.76 17.61 -15.47
CA MET A 1 -44.66 17.17 -14.57
C MET A 1 -44.75 15.64 -14.54
N LEU A 2 -44.10 14.86 -15.41
CA LEU A 2 -42.69 14.41 -15.37
C LEU A 2 -42.29 14.03 -13.92
N ALA A 3 -41.87 12.81 -13.54
CA ALA A 3 -41.43 11.58 -14.20
C ALA A 3 -41.61 10.41 -13.18
N GLU A 4 -42.18 9.25 -13.52
CA GLU A 4 -41.59 7.98 -14.03
C GLU A 4 -40.57 7.21 -13.14
N ARG A 5 -40.90 5.91 -12.90
CA ARG A 5 -40.05 4.68 -12.83
C ARG A 5 -39.01 4.55 -11.69
N SER A 6 -38.61 3.37 -11.19
CA SER A 6 -39.03 1.96 -11.18
C SER A 6 -37.85 1.17 -10.55
N LYS A 7 -38.15 0.09 -9.80
CA LYS A 7 -37.34 -1.17 -9.68
C LYS A 7 -35.93 -1.04 -9.04
N GLU A 8 -35.30 -2.04 -8.44
CA GLU A 8 -35.48 -3.49 -8.41
C GLU A 8 -34.72 -4.06 -7.19
N GLU A 9 -35.30 -5.06 -6.55
CA GLU A 9 -34.60 -6.04 -5.71
C GLU A 9 -33.60 -6.82 -6.58
N ASN A 10 -32.39 -7.07 -6.10
CA ASN A 10 -31.58 -8.19 -6.60
C ASN A 10 -30.64 -8.73 -5.52
N HIS A 11 -30.97 -9.94 -5.07
CA HIS A 11 -30.04 -10.88 -4.51
C HIS A 11 -28.96 -11.25 -5.54
N SER A 12 -27.71 -11.39 -5.11
CA SER A 12 -26.76 -12.30 -5.78
C SER A 12 -25.69 -12.75 -4.78
N ALA A 13 -25.90 -13.98 -4.28
CA ALA A 13 -24.81 -14.86 -3.88
C ALA A 13 -23.98 -15.19 -5.13
N GLY A 14 -22.64 -15.20 -5.02
CA GLY A 14 -21.80 -15.43 -6.19
C GLY A 14 -20.31 -15.50 -5.89
N ASN A 15 -19.93 -16.61 -5.26
CA ASN A 15 -18.70 -17.38 -5.43
C ASN A 15 -17.32 -16.69 -5.55
N GLN A 16 -16.43 -17.18 -4.70
CA GLN A 16 -14.99 -17.03 -4.76
C GLN A 16 -14.44 -17.37 -6.15
N VAL A 17 -13.49 -16.58 -6.63
CA VAL A 17 -12.48 -17.05 -7.59
C VAL A 17 -11.10 -16.60 -7.10
N PRO A 18 -10.28 -17.50 -6.53
CA PRO A 18 -8.89 -17.20 -6.27
C PRO A 18 -8.16 -17.25 -7.61
N HIS A 19 -8.09 -16.12 -8.31
CA HIS A 19 -7.16 -16.01 -9.43
C HIS A 19 -5.75 -16.01 -8.86
N SER A 20 -5.11 -17.17 -8.91
CA SER A 20 -3.75 -17.44 -8.48
C SER A 20 -2.81 -16.31 -8.86
N ILE A 21 -2.31 -15.64 -7.83
CA ILE A 21 -1.32 -14.54 -7.87
C ILE A 21 -0.11 -14.93 -8.76
N SER A 22 0.16 -16.22 -8.93
CA SER A 22 1.27 -16.78 -9.67
C SER A 22 1.29 -16.49 -11.19
N SER A 23 0.14 -16.22 -11.84
CA SER A 23 0.09 -16.12 -13.31
C SER A 23 0.46 -14.75 -13.89
N LEU A 24 0.54 -13.71 -13.05
CA LEU A 24 0.95 -12.35 -13.46
C LEU A 24 2.42 -12.06 -13.15
N ILE A 25 3.14 -13.01 -12.55
CA ILE A 25 4.52 -12.83 -12.03
C ILE A 25 5.61 -13.05 -13.10
N HIS A 26 5.31 -13.58 -14.29
CA HIS A 26 6.34 -13.83 -15.32
C HIS A 26 5.82 -13.59 -16.74
N LYS A 27 5.91 -12.33 -17.22
CA LYS A 27 6.08 -12.04 -18.65
C LYS A 27 7.28 -11.11 -18.82
N PRO A 28 8.40 -11.56 -19.42
CA PRO A 28 9.67 -10.85 -19.42
C PRO A 28 9.75 -9.67 -20.43
N ASN A 29 8.62 -9.11 -20.88
CA ASN A 29 8.60 -8.04 -21.89
C ASN A 29 7.67 -6.87 -21.56
N ASP A 30 7.08 -6.85 -20.36
CA ASP A 30 6.29 -5.72 -19.88
C ASP A 30 7.07 -5.04 -18.76
N GLU A 31 7.40 -3.76 -18.94
CA GLU A 31 7.87 -2.88 -17.88
C GLU A 31 6.78 -2.71 -16.80
N ASN A 32 6.56 -3.74 -15.98
CA ASN A 32 5.82 -3.73 -14.72
C ASN A 32 5.92 -5.09 -13.99
N VAL A 33 7.14 -5.52 -13.64
CA VAL A 33 7.32 -6.78 -12.90
C VAL A 33 6.83 -6.58 -11.46
N LEU A 34 5.63 -7.11 -11.16
CA LEU A 34 5.15 -7.24 -9.79
C LEU A 34 5.86 -8.42 -9.12
N SER A 35 6.29 -8.21 -7.88
CA SER A 35 6.82 -9.24 -7.00
C SER A 35 6.05 -9.25 -5.68
N THR A 36 6.20 -10.32 -4.90
CA THR A 36 5.70 -10.36 -3.51
C THR A 36 6.86 -10.16 -2.57
N TYR A 37 6.68 -9.32 -1.56
CA TYR A 37 7.68 -9.05 -0.53
C TYR A 37 7.06 -9.28 0.84
N TYR A 38 7.74 -10.06 1.69
CA TYR A 38 7.28 -10.35 3.04
C TYR A 38 7.89 -9.35 4.02
N LEU A 39 7.05 -8.60 4.72
CA LEU A 39 7.45 -7.65 5.75
C LEU A 39 6.78 -8.05 7.06
N TYR A 40 7.57 -8.38 8.09
CA TYR A 40 7.08 -8.93 9.37
C TYR A 40 6.11 -10.12 9.22
N GLY A 41 6.33 -10.96 8.19
CA GLY A 41 5.47 -12.12 7.91
C GLY A 41 4.26 -11.84 7.04
N GLU A 42 3.92 -10.57 6.77
CA GLU A 42 2.80 -10.19 5.90
C GLU A 42 3.24 -10.07 4.43
N PRO A 43 2.51 -10.70 3.48
CA PRO A 43 2.80 -10.59 2.06
C PRO A 43 2.30 -9.25 1.49
N LEU A 44 3.23 -8.43 1.01
CA LEU A 44 2.96 -7.16 0.35
C LEU A 44 3.24 -7.26 -1.15
N VAL A 45 2.43 -6.58 -1.95
CA VAL A 45 2.67 -6.45 -3.39
C VAL A 45 3.72 -5.38 -3.62
N CYS A 46 4.76 -5.76 -4.35
CA CYS A 46 5.91 -4.94 -4.67
C CYS A 46 5.93 -4.64 -6.17
N LEU A 47 6.13 -3.37 -6.49
CA LEU A 47 6.13 -2.83 -7.83
C LEU A 47 7.54 -2.34 -8.15
N ASN A 48 8.10 -2.74 -9.28
CA ASN A 48 9.36 -2.21 -9.77
C ASN A 48 9.12 -0.90 -10.54
N LEU A 49 9.62 0.23 -10.04
CA LEU A 49 9.59 1.53 -10.70
C LEU A 49 11.02 1.97 -11.01
N HIS A 50 11.37 2.02 -12.30
CA HIS A 50 12.70 2.48 -12.76
C HIS A 50 13.88 1.75 -12.10
N GLY A 51 13.74 0.44 -11.87
CA GLY A 51 14.77 -0.38 -11.23
C GLY A 51 14.73 -0.39 -9.70
N GLU A 52 13.78 0.32 -9.09
CA GLU A 52 13.60 0.36 -7.64
C GLU A 52 12.29 -0.30 -7.21
N GLU A 53 12.40 -1.24 -6.28
CA GLU A 53 11.27 -1.98 -5.72
C GLU A 53 10.54 -1.17 -4.63
N ARG A 54 9.25 -0.97 -4.83
CA ARG A 54 8.40 -0.15 -3.96
C ARG A 54 7.12 -0.88 -3.55
N LEU A 55 6.65 -0.58 -2.34
CA LEU A 55 5.48 -1.18 -1.69
C LEU A 55 4.38 -0.13 -1.57
N CYS A 56 3.10 -0.54 -1.74
CA CYS A 56 1.99 0.38 -1.58
C CYS A 56 1.73 0.69 -0.09
N LEU A 57 1.71 1.97 0.26
CA LEU A 57 1.51 2.43 1.64
C LEU A 57 0.14 2.01 2.18
N ALA A 58 -0.88 1.94 1.33
CA ALA A 58 -2.21 1.50 1.74
C ALA A 58 -2.23 0.04 2.20
N GLN A 59 -1.42 -0.84 1.59
CA GLN A 59 -1.30 -2.23 2.04
C GLN A 59 -0.59 -2.31 3.40
N ILE A 60 0.51 -1.56 3.57
CA ILE A 60 1.23 -1.49 4.85
C ILE A 60 0.28 -1.00 5.96
N SER A 61 -0.47 0.06 5.69
CA SER A 61 -1.45 0.61 6.62
C SER A 61 -2.55 -0.40 6.99
N GLY A 62 -3.07 -1.15 6.01
CA GLY A 62 -4.16 -2.10 6.24
C GLY A 62 -3.74 -3.42 6.88
N LEU A 63 -2.51 -3.87 6.65
CA LEU A 63 -2.02 -5.19 7.11
C LEU A 63 -1.18 -5.09 8.38
N LEU A 64 -0.22 -4.16 8.41
CA LEU A 64 0.79 -4.09 9.47
C LEU A 64 0.51 -3.01 10.51
N LEU A 65 -0.22 -1.96 10.14
CA LEU A 65 -0.45 -0.78 10.99
C LEU A 65 -1.95 -0.50 11.19
N ARG A 66 -2.79 -1.53 11.17
CA ARG A 66 -4.26 -1.40 11.20
C ARG A 66 -4.78 -0.73 12.48
N ASP A 67 -4.05 -0.88 13.58
CA ASP A 67 -4.44 -0.33 14.89
C ASP A 67 -4.03 1.15 15.06
N PHE A 68 -3.34 1.73 14.08
CA PHE A 68 -2.96 3.14 14.08
C PHE A 68 -3.84 3.95 13.13
N SER A 69 -4.17 5.17 13.52
CA SER A 69 -4.92 6.08 12.67
C SER A 69 -4.08 6.51 11.46
N TYR A 70 -4.78 6.88 10.38
CA TYR A 70 -4.14 7.46 9.20
C TYR A 70 -3.25 8.67 9.55
N ASN A 71 -3.68 9.51 10.49
CA ASN A 71 -2.95 10.69 10.92
C ASN A 71 -1.63 10.32 11.62
N GLU A 72 -1.65 9.30 12.48
CA GLU A 72 -0.44 8.81 13.14
C GLU A 72 0.58 8.26 12.14
N ILE A 73 0.11 7.43 11.20
CA ILE A 73 0.94 6.86 10.13
C ILE A 73 1.51 7.99 9.24
N HIS A 74 0.68 8.98 8.90
CA HIS A 74 1.11 10.15 8.13
C HIS A 74 2.20 10.94 8.86
N ASN A 75 1.99 11.28 10.13
CA ASN A 75 2.92 12.06 10.93
C ASN A 75 4.25 11.33 11.14
N ARG A 76 4.19 10.03 11.43
CA ARG A 76 5.39 9.19 11.61
C ARG A 76 6.20 9.11 10.33
N ARG A 77 5.55 8.90 9.18
CA ARG A 77 6.18 8.92 7.85
C ARG A 77 6.91 10.24 7.60
N VAL A 78 6.26 11.37 7.88
CA VAL A 78 6.86 12.71 7.73
C VAL A 78 8.08 12.86 8.64
N ALA A 79 7.97 12.49 9.91
CA ALA A 79 9.06 12.58 10.89
C ALA A 79 10.29 11.72 10.50
N LEU A 80 10.08 10.58 9.84
CA LEU A 80 11.15 9.71 9.34
C LEU A 80 11.78 10.18 8.01
N GLY A 81 11.24 11.24 7.39
CA GLY A 81 11.68 11.76 6.10
C GLY A 81 11.31 10.86 4.91
N ILE A 82 10.27 10.04 5.04
CA ILE A 82 9.87 9.06 4.01
C ILE A 82 9.02 9.75 2.94
N THR A 83 9.45 9.68 1.68
CA THR A 83 8.76 10.35 0.56
C THR A 83 7.95 9.34 -0.25
N CYS A 84 6.65 9.58 -0.38
CA CYS A 84 5.78 8.74 -1.20
C CYS A 84 5.86 9.13 -2.67
N VAL A 85 6.08 8.14 -3.53
CA VAL A 85 5.94 8.27 -4.98
C VAL A 85 4.56 7.81 -5.38
N GLN A 86 3.80 8.65 -6.09
CA GLN A 86 2.47 8.28 -6.58
C GLN A 86 2.60 7.29 -7.74
N CYS A 87 1.81 6.22 -7.69
CA CYS A 87 1.65 5.32 -8.84
C CYS A 87 1.07 6.06 -10.04
N THR A 88 1.54 5.71 -11.24
CA THR A 88 0.85 6.06 -12.48
C THR A 88 -0.50 5.33 -12.57
N SER A 89 -1.42 5.82 -13.40
CA SER A 89 -2.72 5.16 -13.62
C SER A 89 -2.58 3.69 -14.02
N ARG A 90 -1.59 3.37 -14.86
CA ARG A 90 -1.28 2.01 -15.31
C ARG A 90 -0.81 1.11 -14.16
N GLN A 91 0.05 1.63 -13.29
CA GLN A 91 0.53 0.91 -12.11
C GLN A 91 -0.59 0.66 -11.11
N LEU A 92 -1.42 1.67 -10.87
CA LEU A 92 -2.59 1.54 -9.99
C LEU A 92 -3.59 0.52 -10.54
N GLU A 93 -3.81 0.50 -11.84
CA GLU A 93 -4.65 -0.50 -12.48
C GLU A 93 -4.10 -1.92 -12.26
N LEU A 94 -2.79 -2.11 -12.40
CA LEU A 94 -2.18 -3.42 -12.15
C LEU A 94 -2.35 -3.87 -10.68
N LEU A 95 -2.15 -2.96 -9.73
CA LEU A 95 -2.39 -3.22 -8.31
C LEU A 95 -3.85 -3.62 -8.03
N ARG A 96 -4.83 -2.98 -8.69
CA ARG A 96 -6.24 -3.38 -8.58
C ARG A 96 -6.50 -4.77 -9.14
N ARG A 97 -5.89 -5.10 -10.30
CA ARG A 97 -6.06 -6.42 -10.95
C ARG A 97 -5.56 -7.57 -10.10
N VAL A 98 -4.48 -7.36 -9.33
CA VAL A 98 -3.94 -8.38 -8.40
C VAL A 98 -4.60 -8.35 -7.02
N GLY A 99 -5.63 -7.51 -6.82
CA GLY A 99 -6.31 -7.39 -5.53
C GLY A 99 -5.53 -6.63 -4.46
N ALA A 100 -4.40 -6.00 -4.81
CA ALA A 100 -3.59 -5.22 -3.87
C ALA A 100 -4.24 -3.90 -3.46
N MET A 101 -5.10 -3.35 -4.31
CA MET A 101 -5.82 -2.10 -4.08
C MET A 101 -7.31 -2.25 -4.46
N PRO A 102 -8.23 -1.60 -3.73
CA PRO A 102 -9.65 -1.58 -4.08
C PRO A 102 -9.91 -0.99 -5.47
N SER A 103 -10.89 -1.52 -6.19
CA SER A 103 -11.31 -1.03 -7.52
C SER A 103 -11.67 0.46 -7.53
N SER A 104 -12.21 0.98 -6.42
CA SER A 104 -12.58 2.38 -6.21
C SER A 104 -11.41 3.32 -5.92
N SER A 105 -10.22 2.78 -5.62
CA SER A 105 -9.07 3.57 -5.17
C SER A 105 -8.51 4.40 -6.30
N ARG A 106 -8.48 5.74 -6.19
CA ARG A 106 -7.99 6.63 -7.26
C ARG A 106 -6.51 6.99 -7.17
N ARG A 107 -5.87 6.72 -6.03
CA ARG A 107 -4.46 7.03 -5.77
C ARG A 107 -3.85 5.92 -4.91
N CYS A 108 -2.60 5.55 -5.17
CA CYS A 108 -1.75 4.80 -4.24
C CYS A 108 -0.40 5.53 -4.17
N GLY A 109 0.06 5.78 -2.95
CA GLY A 109 1.43 6.20 -2.69
C GLY A 109 2.30 4.98 -2.41
N THR A 110 3.50 4.96 -2.97
CA THR A 110 4.47 3.89 -2.79
C THR A 110 5.72 4.39 -2.10
N ILE A 111 6.34 3.51 -1.32
CA ILE A 111 7.59 3.75 -0.61
C ILE A 111 8.53 2.57 -0.85
N THR A 112 9.83 2.78 -0.71
CA THR A 112 10.83 1.72 -0.90
C THR A 112 10.73 0.66 0.19
N LYS A 113 11.29 -0.54 -0.06
CA LYS A 113 11.36 -1.61 0.96
C LYS A 113 12.01 -1.14 2.27
N ARG A 114 13.11 -0.37 2.17
CA ARG A 114 13.83 0.19 3.31
C ARG A 114 12.97 1.19 4.10
N GLU A 115 12.24 2.05 3.42
CA GLU A 115 11.33 3.00 4.06
C GLU A 115 10.16 2.29 4.74
N ALA A 116 9.58 1.27 4.11
CA ALA A 116 8.51 0.48 4.68
C ALA A 116 8.93 -0.20 5.99
N GLN A 117 10.11 -0.82 5.99
CA GLN A 117 10.68 -1.42 7.19
C GLN A 117 10.83 -0.38 8.31
N ARG A 118 11.50 0.75 8.03
CA ARG A 118 11.68 1.82 9.03
C ARG A 118 10.36 2.37 9.57
N LEU A 119 9.35 2.54 8.70
CA LEU A 119 8.04 3.01 9.11
C LEU A 119 7.39 2.04 10.09
N VAL A 120 7.35 0.76 9.75
CA VAL A 120 6.71 -0.26 10.60
C VAL A 120 7.49 -0.46 11.90
N GLU A 121 8.82 -0.52 11.86
CA GLU A 121 9.66 -0.59 13.06
C GLU A 121 9.38 0.56 14.03
N SER A 122 9.16 1.77 13.52
CA SER A 122 8.91 2.93 14.37
C SER A 122 7.57 2.91 15.12
N PHE A 123 6.66 2.01 14.74
CA PHE A 123 5.40 1.74 15.44
C PHE A 123 5.49 0.52 16.34
N LEU A 124 6.24 -0.52 15.94
CA LEU A 124 6.37 -1.76 16.69
C LEU A 124 7.40 -1.67 17.82
N GLN A 125 8.49 -0.96 17.59
CA GLN A 125 9.46 -0.65 18.61
C GLN A 125 9.08 0.72 19.16
N GLU A 126 8.59 0.77 20.40
CA GLU A 126 8.57 1.99 21.20
C GLU A 126 10.01 2.44 21.50
N LEU A 127 10.87 2.61 20.47
CA LEU A 127 12.11 3.33 20.65
C LEU A 127 11.69 4.74 21.04
N PRO A 128 11.96 5.17 22.29
CA PRO A 128 11.69 6.55 22.66
C PRO A 128 12.42 7.44 21.65
N PRO A 129 11.80 8.55 21.20
CA PRO A 129 12.46 9.46 20.28
C PRO A 129 13.85 9.79 20.83
N PRO A 130 14.90 9.79 19.99
CA PRO A 130 16.26 10.02 20.44
C PRO A 130 16.30 11.33 21.24
N LYS A 131 16.67 11.23 22.51
CA LYS A 131 16.79 12.40 23.38
C LYS A 131 17.92 13.26 22.85
N LEU A 132 17.68 14.57 22.73
CA LEU A 132 18.75 15.52 22.46
C LEU A 132 19.82 15.40 23.56
N PRO A 133 21.12 15.42 23.21
CA PRO A 133 22.17 15.41 24.22
C PRO A 133 22.05 16.63 25.14
N GLU A 134 22.38 16.49 26.43
CA GLU A 134 22.26 17.58 27.43
C GLU A 134 23.01 18.87 27.05
N ASN A 135 23.98 18.78 26.14
CA ASN A 135 24.77 19.91 25.66
C ASN A 135 24.21 20.57 24.39
N PHE A 136 22.98 20.25 23.98
CA PHE A 136 22.36 20.87 22.82
C PHE A 136 21.85 22.27 23.18
N ALA A 137 22.66 23.29 22.87
CA ALA A 137 22.29 24.69 22.99
C ALA A 137 21.77 25.23 21.64
N PHE A 138 20.75 26.08 21.69
CA PHE A 138 20.16 26.79 20.54
C PHE A 138 21.09 27.86 19.97
#